data_AF-M3ZAL2-F1
#
_entry.id   AF-M3ZAL2-F1
#
_cell.length_a   1.000
_cell.length_b   1.000
_cell.length_c   1.000
_cell.angle_alpha   90.00
_cell.angle_beta   90.00
_cell.angle_gamma   90.00
#
_symmetry.space_group_name_H-M   'P 1'
#
loop_
_entity.id
_entity.type
_entity.pdbx_description
1 polymer ?
#
loop_
_entity_poly.entity_id
_entity_poly.type
_entity_poly.pdbx_seq_one_letter_code
_entity_poly.pdbx_strand_id
1 'polypeptide(L)'
;MAAVQVAGLLPSGQQREAPREAIPERGNGFRRLSARLCALRPDDSSSARTEIHLLFDQLISENYSQGSGVAPQDVSALLVQACRLVPLNQNHLVSKASQLIHHLLDRLQVIIDEQHLDFLLAYTISAIHQCSSWTHMEILQALAALVYCNGSKCQKYLPELLGKTGLLMKLSDLAQSDPEVRRAAVHCMANLCLSMPGQPYLEEPYQNVCFQAFLTILQSPKSSDMDDITFCMLLQNALKGVQSLLNGGRMKLTQTNELGAVLAVLKKFMFHGLPGLNIEMPTVLYPTPLPQYDGRTPIKPQQSESSASRPTLSRVKPKKIQQGEEEEKESSGEIEAAPVTGTGRVNLHEGNTWCPSSLGVQSLPLDGSGAAGKDGVSSPFSSSSWKRVSSSESDYSDAEGGMQSKMR
;
A
#
# COMPACT_ATOMS: atom_id res chain seq x y z
N MET A 1 55.57 -10.07 -68.11
CA MET A 1 55.30 -8.61 -68.10
C MET A 1 53.96 -8.36 -68.77
N ALA A 2 53.31 -7.24 -68.42
CA ALA A 2 51.91 -6.86 -68.59
C ALA A 2 51.15 -7.24 -69.90
N ALA A 3 49.86 -7.57 -69.67
CA ALA A 3 48.62 -7.30 -70.43
C ALA A 3 48.46 -7.75 -71.90
N VAL A 4 47.34 -8.42 -72.21
CA VAL A 4 46.21 -7.89 -73.02
C VAL A 4 45.06 -8.92 -73.14
N GLN A 5 43.86 -8.43 -72.77
CA GLN A 5 42.44 -8.70 -73.12
C GLN A 5 42.00 -9.93 -73.94
N VAL A 6 40.80 -10.47 -73.65
CA VAL A 6 39.56 -10.37 -74.46
C VAL A 6 38.31 -10.66 -73.60
N ALA A 7 37.23 -9.92 -73.90
CA ALA A 7 35.92 -9.87 -73.25
C ALA A 7 34.97 -11.06 -73.55
N GLY A 8 33.99 -11.25 -72.66
CA GLY A 8 32.79 -12.06 -72.88
C GLY A 8 31.64 -11.58 -71.97
N LEU A 9 30.47 -11.33 -72.56
CA LEU A 9 29.29 -10.66 -72.00
C LEU A 9 28.39 -11.59 -71.12
N LEU A 10 27.92 -11.05 -69.97
CA LEU A 10 26.63 -11.16 -69.22
C LEU A 10 25.66 -12.38 -69.40
N PRO A 11 24.67 -12.62 -68.50
CA PRO A 11 24.48 -12.24 -67.08
C PRO A 11 23.91 -13.41 -66.22
N SER A 12 23.46 -13.08 -65.01
CA SER A 12 22.37 -13.72 -64.23
C SER A 12 22.75 -14.68 -63.11
N GLY A 13 22.50 -14.20 -61.88
CA GLY A 13 22.66 -14.94 -60.64
C GLY A 13 22.60 -14.01 -59.43
N GLN A 14 21.59 -13.13 -59.36
CA GLN A 14 21.26 -12.45 -58.11
C GLN A 14 20.94 -13.53 -57.07
N GLN A 15 21.86 -13.76 -56.14
CA GLN A 15 21.50 -14.35 -54.86
C GLN A 15 20.51 -13.39 -54.20
N ARG A 16 19.24 -13.77 -54.28
CA ARG A 16 18.13 -13.14 -53.59
C ARG A 16 18.39 -13.34 -52.10
N GLU A 17 19.00 -12.35 -51.46
CA GLU A 17 18.91 -12.24 -50.00
C GLU A 17 17.42 -12.20 -49.67
N ALA A 18 16.96 -13.24 -48.98
CA ALA A 18 15.66 -13.23 -48.37
C ALA A 18 15.53 -11.98 -47.48
N PRO A 19 14.36 -11.32 -47.44
CA PRO A 19 14.19 -10.20 -46.53
C PRO A 19 14.47 -10.73 -45.12
N ARG A 20 15.51 -10.22 -44.47
CA ARG A 20 15.63 -10.36 -43.01
C ARG A 20 14.33 -9.78 -42.47
N GLU A 21 13.43 -10.64 -41.99
CA GLU A 21 12.31 -10.22 -41.17
C GLU A 21 12.93 -9.39 -40.05
N ALA A 22 12.74 -8.07 -40.13
CA ALA A 22 13.11 -7.18 -39.07
C ALA A 22 12.34 -7.65 -37.85
N ILE A 23 13.03 -8.26 -36.90
CA ILE A 23 12.51 -8.49 -35.55
C ILE A 23 11.95 -7.13 -35.15
N PRO A 24 10.63 -6.99 -34.92
CA PRO A 24 10.06 -5.69 -34.59
C PRO A 24 10.80 -5.19 -33.35
N GLU A 25 11.53 -4.10 -33.50
CA GLU A 25 12.31 -3.52 -32.40
C GLU A 25 11.35 -3.26 -31.23
N ARG A 26 11.41 -4.13 -30.21
CA ARG A 26 10.68 -3.95 -28.95
C ARG A 26 11.09 -2.59 -28.39
N GLY A 27 10.20 -1.61 -28.45
CA GLY A 27 10.46 -0.22 -28.06
C GLY A 27 10.05 0.85 -29.10
N ASN A 28 9.76 0.47 -30.34
CA ASN A 28 9.36 1.45 -31.38
C ASN A 28 7.89 1.89 -31.31
N GLY A 29 7.01 1.07 -30.73
CA GLY A 29 5.59 1.40 -30.56
C GLY A 29 5.38 2.67 -29.72
N PHE A 30 5.95 2.69 -28.51
CA PHE A 30 5.90 3.83 -27.61
C PHE A 30 6.45 5.11 -28.26
N ARG A 31 7.65 5.06 -28.84
CA ARG A 31 8.26 6.24 -29.47
C ARG A 31 7.41 6.82 -30.60
N ARG A 32 6.83 5.95 -31.44
CA ARG A 32 5.94 6.36 -32.54
C ARG A 32 4.64 7.00 -32.02
N LEU A 33 4.01 6.39 -31.02
CA LEU A 33 2.77 6.91 -30.43
C LEU A 33 3.02 8.22 -29.68
N SER A 34 4.13 8.29 -28.95
CA SER A 34 4.60 9.50 -28.26
C SER A 34 4.82 10.64 -29.24
N ALA A 35 5.56 10.40 -30.34
CA ALA A 35 5.79 11.42 -31.36
C ALA A 35 4.48 11.94 -31.98
N ARG A 36 3.51 11.05 -32.24
CA ARG A 36 2.18 11.45 -32.73
C ARG A 36 1.43 12.32 -31.74
N LEU A 37 1.40 11.94 -30.46
CA LEU A 37 0.74 12.73 -29.41
C LEU A 37 1.42 14.10 -29.24
N CYS A 38 2.76 14.14 -29.26
CA CYS A 38 3.54 15.37 -29.15
C CYS A 38 3.39 16.32 -30.37
N ALA A 39 2.98 15.79 -31.53
CA ALA A 39 2.69 16.62 -32.70
C ALA A 39 1.30 17.30 -32.64
N LEU A 40 0.40 16.81 -31.79
CA LEU A 40 -0.93 17.39 -31.64
C LEU A 40 -0.87 18.74 -30.93
N ARG A 41 -1.79 19.63 -31.30
CA ARG A 41 -2.03 20.91 -30.64
C ARG A 41 -3.37 20.88 -29.92
N PRO A 42 -3.53 21.67 -28.84
CA PRO A 42 -4.83 21.86 -28.22
C PRO A 42 -5.83 22.35 -29.26
N ASP A 43 -6.91 21.59 -29.46
CA ASP A 43 -8.00 21.90 -30.37
C ASP A 43 -9.30 21.38 -29.75
N ASP A 44 -10.36 22.18 -29.83
CA ASP A 44 -11.68 21.86 -29.30
C ASP A 44 -12.58 21.11 -30.30
N SER A 45 -12.05 20.82 -31.50
CA SER A 45 -12.77 20.04 -32.49
C SER A 45 -13.10 18.62 -32.00
N SER A 46 -14.26 18.10 -32.40
CA SER A 46 -14.64 16.71 -32.10
C SER A 46 -13.65 15.71 -32.68
N SER A 47 -13.08 15.99 -33.86
CA SER A 47 -12.05 15.18 -34.50
C SER A 47 -10.77 15.09 -33.66
N ALA A 48 -10.29 16.21 -33.11
CA ALA A 48 -9.10 16.21 -32.27
C ALA A 48 -9.33 15.39 -30.98
N ARG A 49 -10.51 15.52 -30.36
CA ARG A 49 -10.88 14.73 -29.18
C ARG A 49 -10.89 13.23 -29.48
N THR A 50 -11.45 12.82 -30.62
CA THR A 50 -11.44 11.41 -31.04
C THR A 50 -10.02 10.92 -31.32
N GLU A 51 -9.18 11.72 -31.98
CA GLU A 51 -7.77 11.34 -32.22
C GLU A 51 -6.99 11.15 -30.92
N ILE A 52 -7.14 12.07 -29.96
CA ILE A 52 -6.52 11.97 -28.63
C ILE A 52 -7.00 10.70 -27.91
N HIS A 53 -8.31 10.43 -27.91
CA HIS A 53 -8.87 9.24 -27.28
C HIS A 53 -8.26 7.95 -27.87
N LEU A 54 -8.20 7.85 -29.20
CA LEU A 54 -7.62 6.69 -29.89
C LEU A 54 -6.12 6.54 -29.62
N LEU A 55 -5.38 7.64 -29.51
CA LEU A 55 -3.96 7.58 -29.13
C LEU A 55 -3.77 7.09 -27.70
N PHE A 56 -4.63 7.52 -26.77
CA PHE A 56 -4.58 7.00 -25.40
C PHE A 56 -4.92 5.51 -25.34
N ASP A 57 -5.93 5.06 -26.08
CA ASP A 57 -6.23 3.62 -26.21
C ASP A 57 -5.02 2.84 -26.72
N GLN A 58 -4.38 3.32 -27.79
CA GLN A 58 -3.20 2.69 -28.36
C GLN A 58 -2.06 2.63 -27.34
N LEU A 59 -1.77 3.73 -26.65
CA LEU A 59 -0.73 3.79 -25.62
C LEU A 59 -1.01 2.87 -24.42
N ILE A 60 -2.27 2.73 -24.00
CA ILE A 60 -2.67 1.82 -22.90
C ILE A 60 -2.60 0.35 -23.35
N SER A 61 -2.92 0.07 -24.61
CA SER A 61 -2.89 -1.30 -25.17
C SER A 61 -1.49 -1.80 -25.52
N GLU A 62 -0.50 -0.90 -25.60
CA GLU A 62 0.86 -1.24 -25.97
C GLU A 62 1.49 -2.16 -24.91
N ASN A 63 2.20 -3.19 -25.36
CA ASN A 63 2.76 -4.18 -24.45
C ASN A 63 4.15 -3.74 -23.93
N TYR A 64 4.14 -3.04 -22.80
CA TYR A 64 5.36 -2.64 -22.11
C TYR A 64 6.01 -3.83 -21.39
N SER A 65 7.08 -4.39 -21.96
CA SER A 65 7.92 -5.33 -21.24
C SER A 65 8.87 -4.59 -20.28
N GLN A 66 9.17 -5.19 -19.13
CA GLN A 66 10.20 -4.69 -18.22
C GLN A 66 11.53 -4.60 -18.98
N GLY A 67 12.11 -3.41 -19.08
CA GLY A 67 13.29 -3.16 -19.93
C GLY A 67 13.00 -2.78 -21.38
N SER A 68 11.80 -2.23 -21.68
CA SER A 68 11.38 -1.73 -23.02
C SER A 68 12.27 -0.64 -23.64
N GLY A 69 13.34 -0.21 -22.94
CA GLY A 69 14.24 0.85 -23.40
C GLY A 69 13.60 2.23 -23.43
N VAL A 70 12.41 2.40 -22.86
CA VAL A 70 11.72 3.69 -22.76
C VAL A 70 12.37 4.51 -21.63
N ALA A 71 12.83 5.72 -21.97
CA ALA A 71 13.44 6.60 -20.98
C ALA A 71 12.36 7.19 -20.04
N PRO A 72 12.62 7.26 -18.71
CA PRO A 72 11.75 7.92 -17.73
C PRO A 72 11.31 9.35 -18.13
N GLN A 73 12.21 10.10 -18.75
CA GLN A 73 11.97 11.47 -19.21
C GLN A 73 10.95 11.51 -20.37
N ASP A 74 11.01 10.55 -21.29
CA ASP A 74 10.08 10.48 -22.41
C ASP A 74 8.64 10.17 -21.93
N VAL A 75 8.51 9.31 -20.91
CA VAL A 75 7.23 9.03 -20.26
C VAL A 75 6.69 10.28 -19.56
N SER A 76 7.54 10.95 -18.78
CA SER A 76 7.17 12.15 -18.04
C SER A 76 6.72 13.29 -18.97
N ALA A 77 7.46 13.51 -20.05
CA ALA A 77 7.12 14.49 -21.08
C ALA A 77 5.82 14.15 -21.80
N LEU A 78 5.61 12.88 -22.15
CA LEU A 78 4.37 12.39 -22.77
C LEU A 78 3.16 12.61 -21.87
N LEU A 79 3.25 12.28 -20.58
CA LEU A 79 2.15 12.44 -19.63
C LEU A 79 1.77 13.92 -19.45
N VAL A 80 2.78 14.80 -19.38
CA VAL A 80 2.53 16.25 -19.33
C VAL A 80 1.86 16.73 -20.60
N GLN A 81 2.31 16.27 -21.77
CA GLN A 81 1.69 16.62 -23.05
C GLN A 81 0.24 16.12 -23.14
N ALA A 82 -0.03 14.88 -22.70
CA ALA A 82 -1.37 14.32 -22.63
C ALA A 82 -2.31 15.22 -21.80
N CYS A 83 -1.86 15.64 -20.62
CA CYS A 83 -2.63 16.53 -19.75
C CYS A 83 -2.81 17.94 -20.32
N ARG A 84 -1.84 18.46 -21.10
CA ARG A 84 -2.00 19.76 -21.79
C ARG A 84 -3.04 19.72 -22.91
N LEU A 85 -3.19 18.57 -23.57
CA LEU A 85 -4.15 18.36 -24.65
C LEU A 85 -5.56 18.10 -24.14
N VAL A 86 -5.73 17.82 -22.85
CA VAL A 86 -7.02 17.45 -22.25
C VAL A 86 -7.51 18.54 -21.29
N PRO A 87 -8.44 19.39 -21.72
CA PRO A 87 -9.13 20.33 -20.84
C PRO A 87 -9.96 19.63 -19.75
N LEU A 88 -9.99 20.22 -18.55
CA LEU A 88 -10.72 19.66 -17.39
C LEU A 88 -12.24 19.61 -17.56
N ASN A 89 -12.81 20.39 -18.49
CA ASN A 89 -14.24 20.30 -18.82
C ASN A 89 -14.59 19.05 -19.64
N GLN A 90 -13.60 18.31 -20.16
CA GLN A 90 -13.77 17.10 -20.97
C GLN A 90 -13.64 15.83 -20.10
N ASN A 91 -14.59 15.63 -19.19
CA ASN A 91 -14.59 14.54 -18.18
C ASN A 91 -14.16 13.15 -18.72
N HIS A 92 -14.66 12.73 -19.88
CA HIS A 92 -14.28 11.44 -20.48
C HIS A 92 -12.80 11.36 -20.85
N LEU A 93 -12.25 12.44 -21.43
CA LEU A 93 -10.83 12.49 -21.76
C LEU A 93 -9.96 12.64 -20.52
N VAL A 94 -10.44 13.33 -19.48
CA VAL A 94 -9.75 13.39 -18.18
C VAL A 94 -9.66 12.00 -17.54
N SER A 95 -10.76 11.24 -17.51
CA SER A 95 -10.78 9.85 -17.04
C SER A 95 -9.79 9.00 -17.84
N LYS A 96 -9.78 9.14 -19.18
CA LYS A 96 -8.86 8.40 -20.05
C LYS A 96 -7.39 8.78 -19.86
N ALA A 97 -7.09 10.06 -19.72
CA ALA A 97 -5.74 10.55 -19.41
C ALA A 97 -5.26 10.02 -18.05
N SER A 98 -6.17 9.94 -17.07
CA SER A 98 -5.86 9.40 -15.74
C SER A 98 -5.54 7.90 -15.80
N GLN A 99 -6.30 7.13 -16.59
CA GLN A 99 -5.98 5.72 -16.88
C GLN A 99 -4.61 5.57 -17.54
N LEU A 100 -4.26 6.45 -18.48
CA LEU A 100 -2.94 6.46 -19.13
C LEU A 100 -1.81 6.74 -18.12
N ILE A 101 -1.96 7.75 -17.26
CA ILE A 101 -0.99 8.07 -16.20
C ILE A 101 -0.78 6.85 -15.31
N HIS A 102 -1.86 6.30 -14.77
CA HIS A 102 -1.80 5.14 -13.89
C HIS A 102 -1.10 3.95 -14.59
N HIS A 103 -1.54 3.62 -15.81
CA HIS A 103 -1.00 2.49 -16.56
C HIS A 103 0.50 2.62 -16.84
N LEU A 104 0.96 3.77 -17.35
CA LEU A 104 2.37 3.95 -17.71
C LEU A 104 3.28 3.95 -16.48
N LEU A 105 2.86 4.61 -15.40
CA LEU A 105 3.67 4.67 -14.18
C LEU A 105 3.72 3.33 -13.46
N ASP A 106 2.61 2.59 -13.40
CA ASP A 106 2.57 1.26 -12.80
C ASP A 106 3.40 0.23 -13.60
N ARG A 107 3.26 0.22 -14.94
CA ARG A 107 3.96 -0.74 -15.80
C ARG A 107 5.46 -0.46 -15.95
N LEU A 108 5.85 0.81 -16.08
CA LEU A 108 7.23 1.18 -16.34
C LEU A 108 8.00 1.54 -15.07
N GLN A 109 7.32 1.69 -13.91
CA GLN A 109 7.91 2.06 -12.62
C GLN A 109 8.81 3.31 -12.72
N VAL A 110 8.31 4.32 -13.41
CA VAL A 110 9.06 5.54 -13.74
C VAL A 110 9.12 6.48 -12.54
N ILE A 111 10.33 6.90 -12.17
CA ILE A 111 10.52 8.01 -11.23
C ILE A 111 10.46 9.32 -12.03
N ILE A 112 9.45 10.13 -11.74
CA ILE A 112 9.22 11.42 -12.39
C ILE A 112 10.13 12.48 -11.73
N ASP A 113 10.72 13.35 -12.54
CA ASP A 113 11.43 14.53 -12.02
C ASP A 113 10.45 15.54 -11.40
N GLU A 114 10.98 16.43 -10.57
CA GLU A 114 10.18 17.35 -9.77
C GLU A 114 9.33 18.30 -10.63
N GLN A 115 9.85 18.77 -11.77
CA GLN A 115 9.13 19.71 -12.63
C GLN A 115 7.90 19.06 -13.29
N HIS A 116 8.05 17.86 -13.86
CA HIS A 116 6.92 17.15 -14.46
C HIS A 116 5.94 16.67 -13.39
N LEU A 117 6.43 16.22 -12.24
CA LEU A 117 5.58 15.82 -11.12
C LEU A 117 4.73 17.00 -10.63
N ASP A 118 5.31 18.18 -10.49
CA ASP A 118 4.61 19.40 -10.09
C ASP A 118 3.42 19.71 -11.00
N PHE A 119 3.61 19.60 -12.31
CA PHE A 119 2.55 19.83 -13.29
C PHE A 119 1.45 18.76 -13.20
N LEU A 120 1.83 17.49 -13.12
CA LEU A 120 0.90 16.35 -13.09
C LEU A 120 0.07 16.33 -11.79
N LEU A 121 0.68 16.66 -10.64
CA LEU A 121 -0.02 16.82 -9.38
C LEU A 121 -1.01 17.99 -9.43
N ALA A 122 -0.60 19.16 -9.93
CA ALA A 122 -1.51 20.30 -10.07
C ALA A 122 -2.71 19.97 -10.98
N TYR A 123 -2.46 19.26 -12.09
CA TYR A 123 -3.51 18.83 -13.01
C TYR A 123 -4.47 17.83 -12.35
N THR A 124 -3.96 16.78 -11.70
CA THR A 124 -4.81 15.75 -11.07
C THR A 124 -5.62 16.29 -9.89
N ILE A 125 -5.04 17.16 -9.06
CA ILE A 125 -5.76 17.83 -7.98
C ILE A 125 -6.87 18.72 -8.53
N SER A 126 -6.56 19.54 -9.56
CA SER A 126 -7.55 20.39 -10.22
C SER A 126 -8.67 19.57 -10.88
N ALA A 127 -8.33 18.42 -11.45
CA ALA A 127 -9.29 17.51 -12.06
C ALA A 127 -10.30 16.98 -11.04
N ILE A 128 -9.86 16.56 -9.84
CA ILE A 128 -10.79 16.11 -8.78
C ILE A 128 -11.70 17.25 -8.32
N HIS A 129 -11.24 18.50 -8.35
CA HIS A 129 -12.07 19.65 -7.97
C HIS A 129 -13.12 20.05 -9.02
N GLN A 130 -12.85 19.82 -10.30
CA GLN A 130 -13.67 20.34 -11.40
C GLN A 130 -14.49 19.28 -12.12
N CYS A 131 -14.03 18.03 -12.15
CA CYS A 131 -14.71 16.94 -12.83
C CYS A 131 -15.86 16.38 -11.99
N SER A 132 -16.75 15.65 -12.65
CA SER A 132 -17.86 14.97 -12.00
C SER A 132 -17.37 13.78 -11.17
N SER A 133 -18.09 13.44 -10.10
CA SER A 133 -17.71 12.38 -9.16
C SER A 133 -17.42 11.02 -9.80
N TRP A 134 -18.09 10.69 -10.91
CA TRP A 134 -17.87 9.42 -11.62
C TRP A 134 -16.45 9.26 -12.19
N THR A 135 -15.67 10.34 -12.36
CA THR A 135 -14.27 10.27 -12.81
C THR A 135 -13.27 10.16 -11.67
N HIS A 136 -13.71 10.31 -10.41
CA HIS A 136 -12.80 10.44 -9.27
C HIS A 136 -11.96 9.19 -9.05
N MET A 137 -12.51 8.00 -9.34
CA MET A 137 -11.77 6.75 -9.19
C MET A 137 -10.53 6.73 -10.09
N GLU A 138 -10.67 7.01 -11.40
CA GLU A 138 -9.51 7.01 -12.30
C GLU A 138 -8.52 8.12 -11.96
N ILE A 139 -9.00 9.30 -11.57
CA ILE A 139 -8.10 10.41 -11.19
C ILE A 139 -7.33 10.07 -9.91
N LEU A 140 -7.97 9.43 -8.92
CA LEU A 140 -7.29 8.98 -7.70
C LEU A 140 -6.30 7.85 -7.98
N GLN A 141 -6.58 6.94 -8.93
CA GLN A 141 -5.59 5.95 -9.37
C GLN A 141 -4.37 6.60 -9.99
N ALA A 142 -4.56 7.61 -10.85
CA ALA A 142 -3.46 8.40 -11.40
C ALA A 142 -2.68 9.10 -10.30
N LEU A 143 -3.36 9.75 -9.35
CA LEU A 143 -2.73 10.41 -8.22
C LEU A 143 -1.92 9.43 -7.37
N ALA A 144 -2.48 8.25 -7.05
CA ALA A 144 -1.79 7.21 -6.29
C ALA A 144 -0.49 6.77 -6.97
N ALA A 145 -0.49 6.62 -8.30
CA ALA A 145 0.69 6.29 -9.07
C ALA A 145 1.73 7.43 -9.10
N LEU A 146 1.28 8.69 -9.17
CA LEU A 146 2.17 9.86 -9.12
C LEU A 146 2.89 9.99 -7.77
N VAL A 147 2.17 9.80 -6.66
CA VAL A 147 2.73 9.96 -5.31
C VAL A 147 3.55 8.75 -4.85
N TYR A 148 3.42 7.59 -5.51
CA TYR A 148 4.20 6.40 -5.20
C TYR A 148 5.70 6.69 -5.32
N CYS A 149 6.44 6.46 -4.24
CA CYS A 149 7.88 6.77 -4.11
C CYS A 149 8.26 8.26 -4.31
N ASN A 150 7.29 9.17 -4.43
CA ASN A 150 7.52 10.60 -4.66
C ASN A 150 6.99 11.49 -3.52
N GLY A 151 6.56 10.92 -2.39
CA GLY A 151 6.00 11.67 -1.26
C GLY A 151 6.88 12.82 -0.77
N SER A 152 8.21 12.63 -0.75
CA SER A 152 9.19 13.66 -0.37
C SER A 152 9.15 14.91 -1.26
N LYS A 153 8.78 14.77 -2.53
CA LYS A 153 8.69 15.85 -3.52
C LYS A 153 7.33 16.55 -3.52
N CYS A 154 6.36 16.06 -2.74
CA CYS A 154 4.99 16.57 -2.74
C CYS A 154 4.77 17.74 -1.76
N GLN A 155 5.82 18.29 -1.14
CA GLN A 155 5.73 19.23 -0.01
C GLN A 155 4.77 20.41 -0.27
N LYS A 156 4.84 20.99 -1.46
CA LYS A 156 3.98 22.09 -1.92
C LYS A 156 2.48 21.75 -1.91
N TYR A 157 2.12 20.49 -2.15
CA TYR A 157 0.73 20.03 -2.27
C TYR A 157 0.21 19.35 -1.01
N LEU A 158 1.06 19.06 -0.01
CA LEU A 158 0.63 18.43 1.25
C LEU A 158 -0.49 19.18 1.98
N PRO A 159 -0.50 20.54 2.05
CA PRO A 159 -1.62 21.25 2.66
C PRO A 159 -2.96 21.02 1.96
N GLU A 160 -2.96 20.96 0.62
CA GLU A 160 -4.17 20.76 -0.18
C GLU A 160 -4.62 19.29 -0.19
N LEU A 161 -3.68 18.34 -0.13
CA LEU A 161 -3.96 16.91 -0.11
C LEU A 161 -4.37 16.41 1.29
N LEU A 162 -3.59 16.76 2.32
CA LEU A 162 -3.64 16.19 3.67
C LEU A 162 -3.97 17.21 4.77
N GLY A 163 -4.18 18.49 4.45
CA GLY A 163 -4.60 19.48 5.42
C GLY A 163 -5.97 19.14 6.05
N LYS A 164 -6.40 19.91 7.05
CA LYS A 164 -7.68 19.67 7.77
C LYS A 164 -8.89 19.55 6.85
N THR A 165 -8.91 20.31 5.77
CA THR A 165 -9.95 20.27 4.72
C THR A 165 -9.40 19.74 3.40
N GLY A 166 -8.28 19.00 3.49
CA GLY A 166 -7.54 18.48 2.36
C GLY A 166 -8.37 17.47 1.57
N LEU A 167 -8.01 17.33 0.31
CA LEU A 167 -8.75 16.54 -0.65
C LEU A 167 -8.83 15.07 -0.23
N LEU A 168 -7.69 14.46 0.13
CA LEU A 168 -7.63 13.05 0.51
C LEU A 168 -8.32 12.81 1.87
N MET A 169 -8.31 13.80 2.77
CA MET A 169 -9.05 13.70 4.04
C MET A 169 -10.56 13.68 3.80
N LYS A 170 -11.07 14.53 2.91
CA LYS A 170 -12.50 14.53 2.54
C LYS A 170 -12.90 13.23 1.85
N LEU A 171 -12.08 12.75 0.91
CA LEU A 171 -12.37 11.56 0.12
C LEU A 171 -12.11 10.24 0.86
N SER A 172 -11.38 10.25 1.98
CA SER A 172 -11.20 9.07 2.83
C SER A 172 -12.22 8.98 3.98
N ASP A 173 -13.05 10.01 4.16
CA ASP A 173 -14.02 10.08 5.26
C ASP A 173 -15.03 8.92 5.23
N LEU A 174 -15.48 8.48 6.41
CA LEU A 174 -16.43 7.37 6.54
C LEU A 174 -17.79 7.69 5.91
N ALA A 175 -18.15 8.97 5.78
CA ALA A 175 -19.38 9.45 5.14
C ALA A 175 -19.30 9.50 3.60
N GLN A 176 -18.15 9.17 2.99
CA GLN A 176 -18.06 9.07 1.54
C GLN A 176 -18.98 7.99 1.00
N SER A 177 -19.86 8.39 0.08
CA SER A 177 -20.89 7.52 -0.49
C SER A 177 -20.33 6.45 -1.42
N ASP A 178 -19.17 6.71 -2.03
CA ASP A 178 -18.52 5.78 -2.94
C ASP A 178 -17.39 5.04 -2.20
N PRO A 179 -17.55 3.73 -1.92
CA PRO A 179 -16.56 2.93 -1.21
C PRO A 179 -15.23 2.78 -1.98
N GLU A 180 -15.28 2.80 -3.31
CA GLU A 180 -14.09 2.68 -4.17
C GLU A 180 -13.28 3.98 -4.19
N VAL A 181 -13.95 5.13 -4.22
CA VAL A 181 -13.30 6.45 -4.05
C VAL A 181 -12.62 6.53 -2.68
N ARG A 182 -13.32 6.09 -1.62
CA ARG A 182 -12.74 6.02 -0.27
C ARG A 182 -11.49 5.16 -0.22
N ARG A 183 -11.55 3.96 -0.80
CA ARG A 183 -10.41 3.04 -0.91
C ARG A 183 -9.23 3.66 -1.67
N ALA A 184 -9.49 4.31 -2.80
CA ALA A 184 -8.46 4.93 -3.64
C ALA A 184 -7.81 6.15 -2.96
N ALA A 185 -8.58 6.96 -2.23
CA ALA A 185 -8.04 8.08 -1.44
C ALA A 185 -7.07 7.59 -0.35
N VAL A 186 -7.46 6.53 0.37
CA VAL A 186 -6.61 5.91 1.41
C VAL A 186 -5.35 5.29 0.79
N HIS A 187 -5.46 4.75 -0.42
CA HIS A 187 -4.29 4.27 -1.18
C HIS A 187 -3.31 5.40 -1.52
N CYS A 188 -3.82 6.56 -1.96
CA CYS A 188 -2.98 7.75 -2.20
C CYS A 188 -2.25 8.17 -0.92
N MET A 189 -2.95 8.21 0.21
CA MET A 189 -2.37 8.55 1.52
C MET A 189 -1.26 7.56 1.91
N ALA A 190 -1.48 6.26 1.71
CA ALA A 190 -0.48 5.24 2.02
C ALA A 190 0.77 5.41 1.16
N ASN A 191 0.61 5.69 -0.14
CA ASN A 191 1.73 5.93 -1.06
C ASN A 191 2.50 7.22 -0.72
N LEU A 192 1.83 8.27 -0.25
CA LEU A 192 2.49 9.49 0.27
C LEU A 192 3.36 9.21 1.50
N CYS A 193 2.96 8.24 2.33
CA CYS A 193 3.70 7.84 3.53
C CYS A 193 4.89 6.92 3.23
N LEU A 194 4.99 6.41 2.00
CA LEU A 194 6.07 5.50 1.61
C LEU A 194 7.41 6.25 1.61
N SER A 195 8.35 5.76 2.42
CA SER A 195 9.66 6.35 2.57
C SER A 195 10.69 5.65 1.68
N MET A 196 11.52 6.43 1.00
CA MET A 196 12.63 5.92 0.18
C MET A 196 13.97 6.21 0.84
N PRO A 197 14.95 5.28 0.80
CA PRO A 197 16.28 5.51 1.36
C PRO A 197 16.91 6.79 0.80
N GLY A 198 17.42 7.66 1.67
CA GLY A 198 18.09 8.91 1.30
C GLY A 198 17.17 10.09 0.95
N GLN A 199 15.85 9.92 0.99
CA GLN A 199 14.88 11.00 0.81
C GLN A 199 14.36 11.51 2.15
N PRO A 200 13.94 12.79 2.24
CA PRO A 200 13.29 13.29 3.44
C PRO A 200 11.94 12.58 3.65
N TYR A 201 11.57 12.39 4.90
CA TYR A 201 10.29 11.81 5.29
C TYR A 201 9.17 12.83 5.14
N LEU A 202 7.93 12.34 5.08
CA LEU A 202 6.74 13.18 5.23
C LEU A 202 6.82 13.98 6.54
N GLU A 203 6.42 15.25 6.56
CA GLU A 203 6.51 16.04 7.79
C GLU A 203 5.58 15.49 8.88
N GLU A 204 6.05 15.56 10.14
CA GLU A 204 5.36 15.02 11.32
C GLU A 204 3.85 15.38 11.43
N PRO A 205 3.38 16.63 11.20
CA PRO A 205 1.95 16.93 11.27
C PRO A 205 1.13 16.09 10.27
N TYR A 206 1.63 15.87 9.06
CA TYR A 206 0.93 15.08 8.04
C TYR A 206 1.05 13.58 8.31
N GLN A 207 2.16 13.11 8.91
CA GLN A 207 2.27 11.73 9.38
C GLN A 207 1.17 11.40 10.39
N ASN A 208 0.97 12.26 11.39
CA ASN A 208 -0.05 12.08 12.41
C ASN A 208 -1.47 12.10 11.83
N VAL A 209 -1.74 13.00 10.88
CA VAL A 209 -3.04 13.04 10.17
C VAL A 209 -3.30 11.74 9.42
N CYS A 210 -2.33 11.26 8.63
CA CYS A 210 -2.46 9.99 7.91
C CYS A 210 -2.64 8.81 8.86
N PHE A 211 -1.84 8.74 9.93
CA PHE A 211 -1.92 7.67 10.92
C PHE A 211 -3.29 7.58 11.57
N GLN A 212 -3.86 8.71 12.01
CA GLN A 212 -5.18 8.75 12.62
C GLN A 212 -6.28 8.36 11.62
N ALA A 213 -6.17 8.77 10.35
CA ALA A 213 -7.08 8.34 9.29
C ALA A 213 -7.02 6.81 9.09
N PHE A 214 -5.82 6.23 8.98
CA PHE A 214 -5.66 4.78 8.85
C PHE A 214 -6.21 4.01 10.05
N LEU A 215 -5.91 4.46 11.28
CA LEU A 215 -6.46 3.83 12.49
C LEU A 215 -7.99 3.90 12.53
N THR A 216 -8.57 5.06 12.19
CA THR A 216 -10.02 5.24 12.15
C THR A 216 -10.67 4.24 11.18
N ILE A 217 -10.10 4.08 9.99
CA ILE A 217 -10.57 3.09 9.00
C ILE A 217 -10.46 1.66 9.53
N LEU A 218 -9.32 1.31 10.14
CA LEU A 218 -9.07 -0.04 10.66
C LEU A 218 -9.96 -0.40 11.86
N GLN A 219 -10.34 0.59 12.67
CA GLN A 219 -11.23 0.40 13.81
C GLN A 219 -12.70 0.35 13.39
N SER A 220 -13.05 1.02 12.28
CA SER A 220 -14.43 1.10 11.79
C SER A 220 -14.95 -0.26 11.31
N PRO A 221 -16.23 -0.57 11.56
CA PRO A 221 -16.87 -1.75 10.98
C PRO A 221 -17.08 -1.57 9.47
N LYS A 222 -17.27 -2.70 8.76
CA LYS A 222 -17.67 -2.68 7.35
C LYS A 222 -19.04 -1.99 7.21
N SER A 223 -19.17 -1.07 6.26
CA SER A 223 -20.45 -0.45 5.94
C SER A 223 -21.35 -1.43 5.17
N SER A 224 -22.67 -1.31 5.32
CA SER A 224 -23.63 -2.27 4.75
C SER A 224 -23.69 -2.29 3.22
N ASP A 225 -23.28 -1.19 2.60
CA ASP A 225 -23.22 -0.93 1.16
C ASP A 225 -21.91 -1.42 0.50
N MET A 226 -20.92 -1.81 1.30
CA MET A 226 -19.59 -2.20 0.82
C MET A 226 -19.45 -3.73 0.74
N ASP A 227 -18.97 -4.22 -0.41
CA ASP A 227 -18.65 -5.63 -0.59
C ASP A 227 -17.35 -6.01 0.14
N ASP A 228 -17.17 -7.32 0.36
CA ASP A 228 -16.05 -7.84 1.15
C ASP A 228 -14.68 -7.60 0.48
N ILE A 229 -14.61 -7.60 -0.85
CA ILE A 229 -13.34 -7.42 -1.58
C ILE A 229 -12.90 -5.96 -1.42
N THR A 230 -13.80 -5.02 -1.67
CA THR A 230 -13.53 -3.58 -1.50
C THR A 230 -13.15 -3.25 -0.07
N PHE A 231 -13.85 -3.83 0.92
CA PHE A 231 -13.50 -3.66 2.33
C PHE A 231 -12.12 -4.21 2.66
N CYS A 232 -11.79 -5.43 2.22
CA CYS A 232 -10.47 -6.02 2.44
C CYS A 232 -9.37 -5.18 1.80
N MET A 233 -9.56 -4.67 0.59
CA MET A 233 -8.59 -3.80 -0.06
C MET A 233 -8.41 -2.46 0.68
N LEU A 234 -9.49 -1.87 1.20
CA LEU A 234 -9.44 -0.67 2.04
C LEU A 234 -8.61 -0.91 3.31
N LEU A 235 -8.86 -2.02 4.01
CA LEU A 235 -8.09 -2.42 5.19
C LEU A 235 -6.61 -2.64 4.85
N GLN A 236 -6.32 -3.31 3.73
CA GLN A 236 -4.95 -3.52 3.28
C GLN A 236 -4.24 -2.20 2.97
N ASN A 237 -4.91 -1.22 2.36
CA ASN A 237 -4.34 0.09 2.10
C ASN A 237 -4.02 0.84 3.41
N ALA A 238 -4.93 0.81 4.38
CA ALA A 238 -4.69 1.43 5.68
C ALA A 238 -3.54 0.74 6.45
N LEU A 239 -3.48 -0.60 6.44
CA LEU A 239 -2.37 -1.35 7.04
C LEU A 239 -1.02 -1.04 6.38
N LYS A 240 -0.98 -0.96 5.05
CA LYS A 240 0.22 -0.55 4.30
C LYS A 240 0.65 0.88 4.67
N GLY A 241 -0.31 1.78 4.88
CA GLY A 241 -0.05 3.14 5.34
C GLY A 241 0.58 3.17 6.73
N VAL A 242 0.00 2.46 7.70
CA VAL A 242 0.56 2.31 9.05
C VAL A 242 1.96 1.71 9.00
N GLN A 243 2.15 0.63 8.23
CA GLN A 243 3.46 -0.01 8.04
C GLN A 243 4.48 0.99 7.48
N SER A 244 4.10 1.79 6.49
CA SER A 244 5.00 2.77 5.85
C SER A 244 5.48 3.85 6.83
N LEU A 245 4.56 4.36 7.66
CA LEU A 245 4.88 5.35 8.69
C LEU A 245 5.81 4.81 9.78
N LEU A 246 5.56 3.57 10.25
CA LEU A 246 6.37 2.93 11.29
C LEU A 246 7.75 2.51 10.77
N ASN A 247 7.83 1.97 9.56
CA ASN A 247 9.10 1.58 8.93
C ASN A 247 9.99 2.77 8.62
N GLY A 248 9.42 3.97 8.43
CA GLY A 248 10.17 5.20 8.23
C GLY A 248 11.01 5.62 9.44
N GLY A 249 10.86 4.99 10.61
CA GLY A 249 11.73 5.17 11.77
C GLY A 249 11.61 6.52 12.49
N ARG A 250 10.81 7.45 11.95
CA ARG A 250 10.55 8.78 12.54
C ARG A 250 9.25 8.82 13.33
N MET A 251 8.25 8.04 12.95
CA MET A 251 7.02 7.93 13.73
C MET A 251 7.28 7.07 14.97
N LYS A 252 7.43 7.72 16.12
CA LYS A 252 7.52 7.04 17.41
C LYS A 252 6.12 7.03 18.00
N LEU A 253 5.57 5.83 18.22
CA LEU A 253 4.36 5.61 19.02
C LEU A 253 4.67 5.88 20.50
N THR A 254 4.97 7.14 20.81
CA THR A 254 5.37 7.59 22.15
C THR A 254 4.19 7.58 23.11
N GLN A 255 2.98 7.70 22.58
CA GLN A 255 1.76 7.61 23.36
C GLN A 255 1.32 6.15 23.48
N THR A 256 1.18 5.67 24.71
CA THR A 256 0.73 4.30 25.02
C THR A 256 -0.58 3.93 24.32
N ASN A 257 -1.46 4.92 24.10
CA ASN A 257 -2.75 4.74 23.46
C ASN A 257 -2.64 4.45 21.96
N GLU A 258 -1.69 5.06 21.26
CA GLU A 258 -1.49 4.85 19.82
C GLU A 258 -0.97 3.44 19.55
N LEU A 259 0.03 3.01 20.33
CA LEU A 259 0.52 1.64 20.30
C LEU A 259 -0.59 0.65 20.64
N GLY A 260 -1.34 0.92 21.70
CA GLY A 260 -2.43 0.04 22.11
C GLY A 260 -3.57 -0.05 21.07
N ALA A 261 -3.86 1.04 20.37
CA ALA A 261 -4.84 1.06 19.29
C ALA A 261 -4.38 0.21 18.10
N VAL A 262 -3.11 0.31 17.70
CA VAL A 262 -2.52 -0.54 16.65
C VAL A 262 -2.58 -2.02 17.07
N LEU A 263 -2.19 -2.34 18.31
CA LEU A 263 -2.23 -3.71 18.82
C LEU A 263 -3.65 -4.30 18.83
N ALA A 264 -4.65 -3.50 19.22
CA ALA A 264 -6.06 -3.90 19.17
C ALA A 264 -6.47 -4.27 17.74
N VAL A 265 -6.21 -3.37 16.80
CA VAL A 265 -6.51 -3.55 15.38
C VAL A 265 -5.83 -4.80 14.81
N LEU A 266 -4.54 -4.98 15.05
CA LEU A 266 -3.79 -6.15 14.56
C LEU A 266 -4.37 -7.45 15.12
N LYS A 267 -4.63 -7.48 16.44
CA LYS A 267 -5.22 -8.67 17.07
C LYS A 267 -6.60 -8.98 16.52
N LYS A 268 -7.44 -7.97 16.24
CA LYS A 268 -8.74 -8.15 15.58
C LYS A 268 -8.57 -8.76 14.19
N PHE A 269 -7.65 -8.24 13.38
CA PHE A 269 -7.48 -8.67 11.99
C PHE A 269 -6.75 -10.00 11.81
N MET A 270 -6.00 -10.48 12.81
CA MET A 270 -5.44 -11.84 12.81
C MET A 270 -6.49 -12.94 12.67
N PHE A 271 -7.73 -12.67 13.08
CA PHE A 271 -8.84 -13.63 13.01
C PHE A 271 -9.88 -13.26 11.93
N HIS A 272 -9.62 -12.23 11.13
CA HIS A 272 -10.58 -11.78 10.12
C HIS A 272 -10.78 -12.84 9.03
N GLY A 273 -12.03 -13.11 8.69
CA GLY A 273 -12.40 -14.14 7.71
C GLY A 273 -12.48 -15.57 8.25
N LEU A 274 -12.15 -15.81 9.52
CA LEU A 274 -12.35 -17.12 10.13
C LEU A 274 -13.83 -17.35 10.47
N PRO A 275 -14.46 -18.45 9.97
CA PRO A 275 -15.87 -18.71 10.21
C PRO A 275 -16.13 -19.02 11.69
N GLY A 276 -17.21 -18.46 12.24
CA GLY A 276 -17.64 -18.72 13.62
C GLY A 276 -16.88 -17.95 14.70
N LEU A 277 -15.88 -17.14 14.35
CA LEU A 277 -15.16 -16.27 15.27
C LEU A 277 -15.61 -14.82 15.08
N ASN A 278 -16.33 -14.29 16.07
CA ASN A 278 -16.62 -12.86 16.17
C ASN A 278 -15.92 -12.31 17.42
N ILE A 279 -14.71 -11.79 17.23
CA ILE A 279 -13.89 -11.26 18.32
C ILE A 279 -14.18 -9.77 18.46
N GLU A 280 -14.91 -9.42 19.51
CA GLU A 280 -14.98 -8.03 19.96
C GLU A 280 -13.63 -7.63 20.56
N MET A 281 -13.02 -6.59 20.01
CA MET A 281 -11.76 -6.05 20.50
C MET A 281 -12.01 -4.64 21.05
N PRO A 282 -11.50 -4.28 22.25
CA PRO A 282 -11.50 -2.90 22.71
C PRO A 282 -10.73 -2.01 21.74
N THR A 283 -11.01 -0.71 21.75
CA THR A 283 -10.36 0.27 20.85
C THR A 283 -8.86 0.41 21.11
N VAL A 284 -8.41 0.13 22.33
CA VAL A 284 -7.01 0.18 22.76
C VAL A 284 -6.70 -1.04 23.61
N LEU A 285 -5.61 -1.74 23.30
CA LEU A 285 -5.03 -2.76 24.16
C LEU A 285 -3.86 -2.19 24.94
N TYR A 286 -3.93 -2.25 26.27
CA TYR A 286 -2.78 -1.95 27.10
C TYR A 286 -1.97 -3.22 27.35
N PRO A 287 -0.63 -3.15 27.37
CA PRO A 287 0.18 -4.26 27.82
C PRO A 287 -0.28 -4.66 29.23
N THR A 288 -0.78 -5.88 29.39
CA THR A 288 -1.00 -6.43 30.73
C THR A 288 0.38 -6.56 31.37
N PRO A 289 0.62 -6.00 32.58
CA PRO A 289 1.84 -6.31 33.32
C PRO A 289 1.95 -7.84 33.37
N LEU A 290 3.07 -8.38 32.91
CA LEU A 290 3.32 -9.82 32.99
C LEU A 290 2.97 -10.27 34.42
N PRO A 291 2.26 -11.39 34.61
CA PRO A 291 2.21 -12.01 35.93
C PRO A 291 3.67 -12.13 36.38
N GLN A 292 4.04 -11.36 37.41
CA GLN A 292 5.31 -11.57 38.06
C GLN A 292 5.19 -12.97 38.65
N TYR A 293 5.66 -13.97 37.90
CA TYR A 293 5.65 -15.35 38.32
C TYR A 293 6.26 -15.38 39.72
N ASP A 294 5.47 -15.91 40.66
CA ASP A 294 5.74 -16.01 42.08
C ASP A 294 7.23 -15.92 42.39
N GLY A 295 7.66 -14.75 42.88
CA GLY A 295 8.89 -14.68 43.63
C GLY A 295 8.74 -15.72 44.74
N ARG A 296 9.40 -16.87 44.58
CA ARG A 296 9.52 -17.87 45.64
C ARG A 296 9.86 -17.10 46.91
N THR A 297 8.91 -17.09 47.85
CA THR A 297 9.21 -16.61 49.18
C THR A 297 10.45 -17.37 49.66
N PRO A 298 11.49 -16.68 50.17
CA PRO A 298 12.68 -17.36 50.65
C PRO A 298 12.23 -18.42 51.65
N ILE A 299 12.59 -19.67 51.38
CA ILE A 299 12.29 -20.81 52.25
C ILE A 299 12.83 -20.44 53.64
N LYS A 300 11.91 -20.16 54.56
CA LYS A 300 12.25 -20.03 55.97
C LYS A 300 12.72 -21.42 56.40
N PRO A 301 13.93 -21.58 56.97
CA PRO A 301 14.41 -22.91 57.37
C PRO A 301 13.43 -23.52 58.37
N GLN A 302 12.96 -24.73 58.06
CA GLN A 302 12.11 -25.53 58.94
C GLN A 302 12.84 -25.73 60.27
N GLN A 303 12.23 -25.24 61.35
CA GLN A 303 12.45 -25.80 62.67
C GLN A 303 11.48 -26.97 62.90
N SER A 304 12.05 -27.98 63.52
CA SER A 304 11.58 -29.33 63.81
C SER A 304 10.24 -29.39 64.55
N GLU A 305 9.53 -30.49 64.31
CA GLU A 305 8.22 -30.88 64.85
C GLU A 305 8.10 -30.85 66.39
N SER A 306 6.91 -30.50 66.90
CA SER A 306 6.22 -31.36 67.89
C SER A 306 4.72 -31.03 68.03
N SER A 307 3.90 -32.02 67.67
CA SER A 307 2.67 -32.53 68.31
C SER A 307 1.71 -31.64 69.13
N ALA A 308 0.43 -31.76 68.75
CA ALA A 308 -0.77 -32.04 69.57
C ALA A 308 -1.81 -30.93 69.87
N SER A 309 -3.06 -31.33 69.59
CA SER A 309 -4.35 -31.00 70.23
C SER A 309 -5.06 -29.64 70.00
N ARG A 310 -6.28 -29.75 69.45
CA ARG A 310 -7.44 -28.81 69.43
C ARG A 310 -7.96 -28.49 70.87
N PRO A 311 -9.08 -27.74 71.06
CA PRO A 311 -9.57 -26.47 70.47
C PRO A 311 -10.11 -25.50 71.57
N THR A 312 -10.38 -24.20 71.30
CA THR A 312 -11.58 -23.49 71.85
C THR A 312 -11.79 -22.06 71.32
N LEU A 313 -13.07 -21.66 71.35
CA LEU A 313 -13.69 -20.40 70.95
C LEU A 313 -13.25 -19.17 71.77
N SER A 314 -13.29 -17.97 71.19
CA SER A 314 -14.07 -16.83 71.73
C SER A 314 -14.01 -15.56 70.86
N ARG A 315 -15.13 -14.82 70.89
CA ARG A 315 -15.45 -13.50 70.29
C ARG A 315 -14.53 -12.38 70.79
N VAL A 316 -14.44 -11.28 70.04
CA VAL A 316 -14.94 -9.91 70.37
C VAL A 316 -14.22 -8.83 69.52
N LYS A 317 -14.99 -7.95 68.86
CA LYS A 317 -14.59 -6.67 68.18
C LYS A 317 -14.58 -5.49 69.21
N PRO A 318 -14.53 -4.20 68.80
CA PRO A 318 -13.41 -3.33 68.39
C PRO A 318 -13.30 -2.05 69.28
N LYS A 319 -12.33 -1.14 69.03
CA LYS A 319 -12.30 0.32 69.40
C LYS A 319 -10.99 0.93 68.84
N LYS A 320 -10.94 1.85 67.87
CA LYS A 320 -11.32 3.29 67.73
C LYS A 320 -10.35 4.26 68.47
N ILE A 321 -10.01 5.37 67.76
CA ILE A 321 -9.47 6.69 68.20
C ILE A 321 -7.92 6.78 68.13
N GLN A 322 -7.17 7.81 67.68
CA GLN A 322 -7.24 9.24 67.25
C GLN A 322 -5.97 9.50 66.35
N GLN A 323 -5.95 10.28 65.26
CA GLN A 323 -5.85 11.75 65.08
C GLN A 323 -4.46 12.40 65.42
N GLY A 324 -3.94 13.21 64.48
CA GLY A 324 -2.78 14.14 64.58
C GLY A 324 -1.77 13.94 63.41
N GLU A 325 -1.72 14.79 62.37
CA GLU A 325 -0.92 16.06 62.23
C GLU A 325 0.57 15.86 62.55
N GLU A 326 1.59 16.29 61.80
CA GLU A 326 1.75 17.36 60.79
C GLU A 326 3.10 17.13 60.04
N GLU A 327 3.39 18.02 59.08
CA GLU A 327 4.48 18.07 58.08
C GLU A 327 5.94 18.07 58.61
N GLU A 328 6.92 17.65 57.78
CA GLU A 328 7.93 18.59 57.23
C GLU A 328 8.95 17.94 56.25
N LYS A 329 9.08 18.62 55.10
CA LYS A 329 10.27 18.94 54.27
C LYS A 329 11.39 17.92 54.07
N GLU A 330 11.53 17.48 52.81
CA GLU A 330 12.80 17.10 52.22
C GLU A 330 13.58 18.33 51.71
N SER A 331 14.88 18.35 52.00
CA SER A 331 15.85 19.32 51.52
C SER A 331 17.04 18.58 50.88
N SER A 332 17.68 19.28 49.94
CA SER A 332 18.99 18.99 49.32
C SER A 332 19.00 17.88 48.27
N GLY A 333 19.69 18.00 47.14
CA GLY A 333 20.63 19.04 46.71
C GLY A 333 21.07 18.78 45.26
N GLU A 334 21.54 19.85 44.64
CA GLU A 334 22.11 19.97 43.30
C GLU A 334 23.28 18.99 43.04
N ILE A 335 23.57 18.68 41.78
CA ILE A 335 24.72 19.26 41.05
C ILE A 335 24.81 18.67 39.63
N GLU A 336 24.99 19.63 38.73
CA GLU A 336 25.21 19.64 37.30
C GLU A 336 26.62 19.14 36.91
N ALA A 337 26.78 18.50 35.74
CA ALA A 337 28.01 18.59 34.94
C ALA A 337 27.82 18.02 33.52
N ALA A 338 27.77 18.90 32.52
CA ALA A 338 28.33 18.66 31.17
C ALA A 338 29.87 18.91 31.23
N PRO A 339 30.69 18.92 30.14
CA PRO A 339 30.41 18.82 28.70
C PRO A 339 31.50 18.06 27.86
N VAL A 340 31.39 18.18 26.52
CA VAL A 340 32.47 18.36 25.50
C VAL A 340 32.61 17.31 24.37
N THR A 341 32.46 17.90 23.17
CA THR A 341 32.81 17.63 21.77
C THR A 341 34.12 16.89 21.43
N GLY A 342 34.14 16.14 20.29
CA GLY A 342 35.38 15.79 19.58
C GLY A 342 35.33 14.67 18.51
N THR A 343 35.08 15.05 17.25
CA THR A 343 35.74 14.64 15.98
C THR A 343 36.20 13.18 15.69
N GLY A 344 35.52 12.51 14.74
CA GLY A 344 36.05 12.00 13.45
C GLY A 344 36.99 10.78 13.33
N ARG A 345 36.51 9.71 12.64
CA ARG A 345 37.23 8.89 11.61
C ARG A 345 36.25 7.88 10.98
N VAL A 346 35.86 8.03 9.71
CA VAL A 346 36.37 7.36 8.49
C VAL A 346 36.43 5.83 8.56
N ASN A 347 35.60 5.16 7.75
CA ASN A 347 35.93 3.93 7.03
C ASN A 347 35.18 3.88 5.69
N LEU A 348 35.94 3.74 4.59
CA LEU A 348 35.50 3.32 3.27
C LEU A 348 35.39 1.78 3.22
N HIS A 349 34.34 1.21 2.61
CA HIS A 349 34.44 0.40 1.38
C HIS A 349 33.06 -0.03 0.85
N GLU A 350 33.03 -0.17 -0.47
CA GLU A 350 32.04 -0.67 -1.43
C GLU A 350 30.92 -1.63 -1.01
N GLY A 351 29.81 -1.50 -1.74
CA GLY A 351 28.88 -2.60 -2.00
C GLY A 351 27.63 -2.14 -2.75
N ASN A 352 27.75 -1.77 -4.03
CA ASN A 352 26.60 -1.62 -4.92
C ASN A 352 25.85 -2.95 -4.97
N THR A 353 24.74 -3.04 -4.24
CA THR A 353 23.84 -4.19 -4.31
C THR A 353 22.52 -3.71 -4.87
N TRP A 354 22.39 -3.85 -6.19
CA TRP A 354 21.12 -3.85 -6.89
C TRP A 354 20.30 -5.04 -6.35
N CYS A 355 19.21 -4.77 -5.65
CA CYS A 355 18.26 -5.81 -5.27
C CYS A 355 16.94 -5.60 -6.04
N PRO A 356 16.53 -6.57 -6.87
CA PRO A 356 15.17 -6.63 -7.39
C PRO A 356 14.27 -7.18 -6.27
N SER A 357 13.16 -6.53 -5.99
CA SER A 357 12.11 -7.07 -5.12
C SER A 357 10.80 -7.04 -5.88
N SER A 358 10.58 -8.09 -6.66
CA SER A 358 9.31 -8.43 -7.29
C SER A 358 8.41 -9.12 -6.28
N LEU A 359 7.32 -8.49 -5.88
CA LEU A 359 6.13 -9.17 -5.36
C LEU A 359 4.99 -8.88 -6.34
N GLY A 360 4.86 -9.77 -7.31
CA GLY A 360 3.83 -9.71 -8.33
C GLY A 360 2.46 -10.05 -7.76
N VAL A 361 1.49 -9.17 -7.99
CA VAL A 361 0.07 -9.49 -7.93
C VAL A 361 -0.36 -9.82 -9.35
N GLN A 362 -0.68 -11.10 -9.61
CA GLN A 362 -1.28 -11.51 -10.88
C GLN A 362 -2.75 -11.08 -10.89
N SER A 363 -3.08 -10.15 -11.78
CA SER A 363 -4.47 -9.83 -12.14
C SER A 363 -4.94 -10.80 -13.23
N LEU A 364 -5.99 -11.58 -12.94
CA LEU A 364 -6.68 -12.44 -13.90
C LEU A 364 -7.39 -11.59 -14.98
N PRO A 365 -7.33 -11.93 -16.28
CA PRO A 365 -8.13 -11.28 -17.30
C PRO A 365 -9.56 -11.81 -17.32
N LEU A 366 -10.52 -10.89 -17.36
CA LEU A 366 -11.93 -11.12 -17.63
C LEU A 366 -12.11 -11.18 -19.16
N ASP A 367 -12.29 -12.39 -19.70
CA ASP A 367 -12.55 -12.59 -21.13
C ASP A 367 -14.01 -12.25 -21.45
N GLY A 368 -14.20 -11.25 -22.31
CA GLY A 368 -15.49 -10.86 -22.86
C GLY A 368 -15.36 -10.67 -24.36
N SER A 369 -15.85 -11.65 -25.14
CA SER A 369 -16.10 -11.48 -26.57
C SER A 369 -17.39 -12.19 -26.93
N GLY A 370 -18.35 -11.43 -27.44
CA GLY A 370 -19.65 -11.91 -27.90
C GLY A 370 -19.77 -11.82 -29.42
N ALA A 371 -20.40 -12.84 -30.02
CA ALA A 371 -21.18 -12.85 -31.27
C ALA A 371 -21.67 -14.30 -31.52
N ALA A 372 -22.80 -14.66 -32.11
CA ALA A 372 -24.11 -14.07 -32.40
C ALA A 372 -25.00 -15.25 -32.85
N GLY A 373 -26.32 -15.25 -32.60
CA GLY A 373 -27.29 -16.08 -33.36
C GLY A 373 -28.39 -16.83 -32.59
N LYS A 374 -29.60 -16.23 -32.60
CA LYS A 374 -31.01 -16.76 -32.67
C LYS A 374 -31.25 -18.28 -32.79
N ASP A 375 -32.33 -18.93 -32.36
CA ASP A 375 -33.71 -18.61 -31.92
C ASP A 375 -34.29 -19.86 -31.17
N GLY A 376 -35.28 -19.69 -30.28
CA GLY A 376 -36.41 -20.65 -30.16
C GLY A 376 -36.69 -21.44 -28.84
N VAL A 377 -37.65 -20.93 -28.05
CA VAL A 377 -38.79 -21.65 -27.39
C VAL A 377 -38.56 -22.58 -26.16
N SER A 378 -38.79 -22.00 -24.97
CA SER A 378 -39.53 -22.43 -23.74
C SER A 378 -39.50 -23.84 -23.08
N SER A 379 -39.28 -23.77 -21.75
CA SER A 379 -39.93 -24.46 -20.59
C SER A 379 -39.19 -25.64 -19.89
N PRO A 380 -39.55 -26.05 -18.64
CA PRO A 380 -38.74 -25.80 -17.44
C PRO A 380 -38.42 -27.05 -16.59
N PHE A 381 -37.84 -26.83 -15.40
CA PHE A 381 -37.60 -27.74 -14.25
C PHE A 381 -36.27 -28.53 -14.22
N SER A 382 -35.40 -28.22 -13.26
CA SER A 382 -35.28 -28.98 -11.99
C SER A 382 -33.87 -28.94 -11.37
N SER A 383 -33.87 -28.71 -10.06
CA SER A 383 -32.94 -29.16 -9.01
C SER A 383 -31.44 -28.82 -9.05
N SER A 384 -31.07 -28.04 -8.03
CA SER A 384 -29.83 -28.04 -7.25
C SER A 384 -29.16 -29.41 -7.06
N SER A 385 -27.83 -29.47 -7.18
CA SER A 385 -27.01 -30.51 -6.53
C SER A 385 -25.74 -29.92 -5.90
N TRP A 386 -25.71 -29.92 -4.57
CA TRP A 386 -24.50 -29.79 -3.78
C TRP A 386 -23.73 -31.11 -3.84
N LYS A 387 -22.48 -31.10 -4.31
CA LYS A 387 -21.56 -32.24 -4.16
C LYS A 387 -20.92 -32.18 -2.78
N ARG A 388 -21.48 -32.97 -1.86
CA ARG A 388 -20.89 -33.42 -0.61
C ARG A 388 -20.06 -34.68 -0.92
N VAL A 389 -18.77 -34.69 -0.60
CA VAL A 389 -17.91 -35.88 -0.66
C VAL A 389 -17.64 -36.34 0.78
N SER A 390 -17.92 -37.61 1.03
CA SER A 390 -17.74 -38.40 2.27
C SER A 390 -17.55 -39.85 1.75
N SER A 391 -16.71 -40.76 2.23
CA SER A 391 -15.83 -40.88 3.40
C SER A 391 -14.74 -41.93 3.11
N SER A 392 -13.69 -41.94 3.94
CA SER A 392 -12.97 -43.09 4.54
C SER A 392 -12.35 -44.19 3.68
N GLU A 393 -11.03 -44.38 3.87
CA GLU A 393 -10.47 -45.61 4.45
C GLU A 393 -9.24 -45.26 5.30
N SER A 394 -9.21 -45.81 6.50
CA SER A 394 -8.21 -45.69 7.57
C SER A 394 -7.31 -46.92 7.58
N ASP A 395 -6.02 -46.75 7.86
CA ASP A 395 -5.21 -47.65 8.72
C ASP A 395 -3.76 -47.13 8.78
N TYR A 396 -3.32 -46.61 9.92
CA TYR A 396 -2.03 -46.86 10.58
C TYR A 396 -1.94 -46.01 11.86
N SER A 397 -1.70 -46.72 12.97
CA SER A 397 -1.85 -46.29 14.36
C SER A 397 -0.79 -45.32 14.88
N ASP A 398 -1.24 -44.55 15.88
CA ASP A 398 -0.49 -43.82 16.90
C ASP A 398 0.71 -44.58 17.50
N ALA A 399 1.80 -43.84 17.72
CA ALA A 399 2.49 -43.81 19.01
C ALA A 399 3.50 -42.65 19.05
N GLU A 400 3.22 -41.58 19.78
CA GLU A 400 4.18 -41.03 20.78
C GLU A 400 3.51 -39.98 21.68
N GLY A 401 2.84 -40.46 22.74
CA GLY A 401 2.50 -39.69 23.93
C GLY A 401 3.56 -39.94 25.01
N GLY A 402 3.98 -38.87 25.69
CA GLY A 402 5.20 -38.78 26.49
C GLY A 402 5.38 -39.75 27.67
N MET A 403 6.63 -39.82 28.14
CA MET A 403 6.97 -40.27 29.49
C MET A 403 8.00 -39.32 30.10
N GLN A 404 7.59 -38.63 31.17
CA GLN A 404 8.49 -38.05 32.16
C GLN A 404 9.01 -39.13 33.13
N SER A 405 10.22 -38.87 33.65
CA SER A 405 10.77 -39.26 34.96
C SER A 405 11.42 -40.65 35.13
N LYS A 406 12.71 -40.65 35.47
CA LYS A 406 13.18 -40.96 36.84
C LYS A 406 14.67 -40.61 37.07
N MET A 407 14.90 -40.15 38.30
CA MET A 407 16.15 -39.84 39.00
C MET A 407 17.27 -40.89 38.84
N ARG A 408 18.53 -40.45 38.74
CA ARG A 408 19.46 -40.30 39.87
C ARG A 408 20.69 -39.48 39.47
#